data_AF-A0AAW2H1B1-F1
#
_entry.id   AF-A0AAW2H1B1-F1
#
_cell.length_a   1.000
_cell.length_b   1.000
_cell.length_c   1.000
_cell.angle_alpha   90.00
_cell.angle_beta   90.00
_cell.angle_gamma   90.00
#
_symmetry.space_group_name_H-M   'P 1'
#
loop_
_entity.id
_entity.type
_entity.pdbx_description
1 polymer ?
#
loop_
_entity_poly.entity_id
_entity_poly.type
_entity_poly.pdbx_seq_one_letter_code
_entity_poly.pdbx_strand_id
1 'polypeptide(L)'
;MTIAAILLGEESWVTVFLTFCLLSLLLVQLVQRAIFLHALRNVPYPTALPLIGNAFQISGSQEEFFQNLVKWSQKYGDIFLIWVGLRPFIFLYKVEAVQPLLSSSVHIDKSLEYEYLKPWLGTGLVTSNGEKWHFRRKLLTPSFHNSLLEIYLKNVKEETNVLISCLQKEAGKWFDVVPYAKRATLDIICGQLK
;
A
#
# COMPACT_ATOMS: atom_id res chain seq x y z
N MET A 1 -27.03 -33.39 -34.95
CA MET A 1 -26.34 -32.13 -35.33
C MET A 1 -25.66 -31.60 -34.09
N THR A 2 -24.47 -32.12 -33.85
CA THR A 2 -23.69 -31.97 -32.62
C THR A 2 -23.00 -30.62 -32.59
N ILE A 3 -22.80 -30.08 -31.38
CA ILE A 3 -22.08 -28.82 -31.08
C ILE A 3 -20.71 -28.74 -31.81
N ALA A 4 -20.10 -29.89 -32.14
CA ALA A 4 -18.89 -30.00 -32.96
C ALA A 4 -19.04 -29.51 -34.42
N ALA A 5 -20.21 -29.62 -35.04
CA ALA A 5 -20.42 -29.16 -36.43
C ALA A 5 -20.57 -27.63 -36.53
N ILE A 6 -20.99 -26.98 -35.44
CA ILE A 6 -21.03 -25.51 -35.33
C ILE A 6 -19.62 -24.93 -35.05
N LEU A 7 -18.72 -25.73 -34.46
CA LEU A 7 -17.33 -25.36 -34.14
C LEU A 7 -16.31 -25.70 -35.23
N LEU A 8 -16.69 -26.40 -36.29
CA LEU A 8 -15.75 -26.87 -37.34
C LEU A 8 -16.26 -26.60 -38.76
N GLY A 9 -17.40 -25.92 -38.92
CA GLY A 9 -18.13 -25.84 -40.19
C GLY A 9 -17.57 -24.84 -41.20
N GLU A 10 -16.98 -23.73 -40.77
CA GLU A 10 -16.32 -22.73 -41.62
C GLU A 10 -15.28 -21.96 -40.78
N GLU A 11 -14.26 -22.66 -40.27
CA GLU A 11 -13.19 -21.99 -39.51
C GLU A 11 -12.33 -21.17 -40.47
N SER A 12 -12.70 -19.89 -40.63
CA SER A 12 -11.87 -18.87 -41.28
C SER A 12 -10.46 -18.93 -40.70
N TRP A 13 -9.41 -18.89 -41.51
CA TRP A 13 -8.01 -18.87 -41.03
C TRP A 13 -7.75 -17.85 -39.91
N VAL A 14 -8.58 -16.80 -39.86
CA VAL A 14 -8.64 -15.81 -38.79
C VAL A 14 -8.99 -16.42 -37.42
N THR A 15 -9.98 -17.30 -37.30
CA THR A 15 -10.38 -17.92 -36.02
C THR A 15 -9.30 -18.85 -35.48
N VAL A 16 -8.67 -19.64 -36.34
CA VAL A 16 -7.51 -20.49 -35.99
C VAL A 16 -6.32 -19.64 -35.54
N PHE A 17 -6.03 -18.55 -36.25
CA PHE A 17 -4.95 -17.64 -35.86
C PHE A 17 -5.23 -16.94 -34.53
N LEU A 18 -6.46 -16.45 -34.31
CA LEU A 18 -6.85 -15.80 -33.06
C LEU A 18 -6.83 -16.76 -31.87
N THR A 19 -7.31 -18.00 -32.04
CA THR A 19 -7.26 -19.03 -30.99
C THR A 19 -5.83 -19.42 -30.64
N PHE A 20 -4.93 -19.55 -31.63
CA PHE A 20 -3.51 -19.77 -31.38
C PHE A 20 -2.84 -18.59 -30.65
N CYS A 21 -3.13 -17.36 -31.05
CA CYS A 21 -2.68 -16.15 -30.35
C CYS A 21 -3.18 -16.12 -28.90
N LEU A 22 -4.44 -16.50 -28.65
CA LEU A 22 -5.00 -16.57 -27.30
C LEU A 22 -4.33 -17.66 -26.45
N LEU A 23 -4.13 -18.86 -27.00
CA LEU A 23 -3.49 -19.98 -26.32
C LEU A 23 -2.02 -19.68 -25.98
N SER A 24 -1.28 -19.06 -26.91
CA SER A 24 0.09 -18.64 -26.66
C SER A 24 0.17 -17.57 -25.57
N LEU A 25 -0.73 -16.58 -25.58
CA LEU A 25 -0.83 -15.58 -24.52
C LEU A 25 -1.13 -16.22 -23.15
N LEU A 26 -2.08 -17.15 -23.10
CA LEU A 26 -2.42 -17.90 -21.88
C LEU A 26 -1.22 -18.73 -21.37
N LEU A 27 -0.51 -19.41 -22.27
CA LEU A 27 0.69 -20.17 -21.92
C LEU A 27 1.76 -19.25 -21.31
N VAL A 28 2.03 -18.10 -21.93
CA VAL A 28 2.97 -17.10 -21.41
C VAL A 28 2.56 -16.64 -20.01
N GLN A 29 1.29 -16.34 -19.79
CA GLN A 29 0.77 -15.93 -18.48
C GLN A 29 0.90 -17.04 -17.42
N LEU A 30 0.65 -18.30 -17.80
CA LEU A 30 0.81 -19.45 -16.90
C LEU A 30 2.27 -19.68 -16.53
N VAL A 31 3.19 -19.57 -17.50
CA VAL A 31 4.64 -19.68 -17.25
C VAL A 31 5.12 -18.55 -16.35
N GLN A 32 4.74 -17.29 -16.63
CA GLN A 32 5.07 -16.16 -15.77
C GLN A 32 4.54 -16.34 -14.35
N ARG A 33 3.29 -16.81 -14.21
CA ARG A 33 2.68 -17.10 -12.91
C ARG A 33 3.40 -18.24 -12.19
N ALA A 34 3.81 -19.29 -12.90
CA ALA A 34 4.56 -20.40 -12.32
C ALA A 34 5.95 -19.94 -11.82
N ILE A 35 6.67 -19.15 -12.61
CA ILE A 35 7.96 -18.55 -12.22
C ILE A 35 7.78 -17.67 -10.98
N PHE A 36 6.74 -16.83 -10.97
CA PHE A 36 6.43 -15.95 -9.84
C PHE A 36 6.13 -16.74 -8.56
N LEU A 37 5.28 -17.77 -8.62
CA LEU A 37 4.97 -18.63 -7.48
C LEU A 37 6.21 -19.41 -7.02
N HIS A 38 7.05 -19.84 -7.96
CA HIS A 38 8.31 -20.50 -7.65
C HIS A 38 9.29 -19.59 -6.91
N ALA A 39 9.36 -18.31 -7.26
CA ALA A 39 10.17 -17.33 -6.52
C ALA A 39 9.72 -17.16 -5.06
N LEU A 40 8.43 -17.37 -4.78
CA LEU A 40 7.83 -17.25 -3.45
C LEU A 40 7.83 -18.56 -2.65
N ARG A 41 8.25 -19.69 -3.24
CA ARG A 41 8.08 -21.04 -2.67
C ARG A 41 8.69 -21.24 -1.27
N ASN A 42 9.74 -20.47 -0.96
CA ASN A 42 10.48 -20.57 0.30
C ASN A 42 10.01 -19.55 1.35
N VAL A 43 9.10 -18.65 0.99
CA VAL A 43 8.59 -17.64 1.94
C VAL A 43 7.42 -18.27 2.70
N PRO A 44 7.48 -18.34 4.04
CA PRO A 44 6.40 -18.91 4.83
C PRO A 44 5.15 -18.03 4.76
N TYR A 45 3.98 -18.65 4.84
CA TYR A 45 2.70 -17.94 4.84
C TYR A 45 1.63 -18.67 5.66
N PRO A 46 0.68 -17.93 6.27
CA PRO A 46 -0.50 -18.54 6.85
C PRO A 46 -1.37 -19.20 5.78
N THR A 47 -1.99 -20.32 6.14
CA THR A 47 -2.89 -21.08 5.27
C THR A 47 -3.88 -20.15 4.58
N ALA A 48 -3.79 -20.08 3.26
CA ALA A 48 -4.55 -19.16 2.43
C ALA A 48 -5.62 -19.92 1.65
N LEU A 49 -6.83 -19.38 1.55
CA LEU A 49 -7.89 -19.99 0.75
C LEU A 49 -7.67 -19.75 -0.75
N PRO A 50 -8.12 -20.66 -1.62
CA PRO A 50 -8.12 -20.42 -3.05
C PRO A 50 -8.87 -19.12 -3.38
N LEU A 51 -8.34 -18.34 -4.33
CA LEU A 51 -8.88 -17.07 -4.84
C LEU A 51 -8.95 -15.89 -3.88
N ILE A 52 -9.32 -16.10 -2.60
CA ILE A 52 -9.49 -15.03 -1.60
C ILE A 52 -8.19 -14.78 -0.82
N GLY A 53 -7.34 -15.80 -0.68
CA GLY A 53 -6.12 -15.72 0.11
C GLY A 53 -6.42 -15.67 1.61
N ASN A 54 -5.70 -14.81 2.33
CA ASN A 54 -5.84 -14.51 3.76
C ASN A 54 -6.75 -13.30 4.02
N ALA A 55 -7.46 -12.76 3.02
CA ALA A 55 -8.32 -11.58 3.17
C ALA A 55 -9.33 -11.72 4.32
N PHE A 56 -9.88 -12.92 4.52
CA PHE A 56 -10.81 -13.24 5.62
C PHE A 56 -10.16 -13.27 7.01
N GLN A 57 -8.83 -13.41 7.10
CA GLN A 57 -8.09 -13.38 8.37
C GLN A 57 -7.64 -11.96 8.73
N ILE A 58 -7.68 -11.05 7.77
CA ILE A 58 -7.37 -9.64 7.94
C ILE A 58 -8.63 -8.76 7.86
N SER A 59 -9.80 -9.35 7.63
CA SER A 59 -11.09 -8.67 7.75
C SER A 59 -11.41 -8.48 9.22
N GLY A 60 -11.44 -7.22 9.68
CA GLY A 60 -11.65 -6.89 11.07
C GLY A 60 -11.31 -5.43 11.35
N SER A 61 -11.18 -5.10 12.63
CA SER A 61 -10.70 -3.77 13.04
C SER A 61 -9.23 -3.58 12.66
N GLN A 62 -8.78 -2.32 12.59
CA GLN A 62 -7.36 -2.01 12.35
C GLN A 62 -6.44 -2.61 13.43
N GLU A 63 -6.94 -2.69 14.67
CA GLU A 63 -6.22 -3.31 15.77
C GLU A 63 -6.07 -4.82 15.57
N GLU A 64 -7.16 -5.52 15.24
CA GLU A 64 -7.13 -6.97 14.96
C GLU A 64 -6.20 -7.29 13.80
N PHE A 65 -6.23 -6.49 12.73
CA PHE A 65 -5.31 -6.62 11.62
C PHE A 65 -3.85 -6.52 12.08
N PHE A 66 -3.51 -5.48 12.84
CA PHE A 66 -2.15 -5.28 13.35
C PHE A 66 -1.71 -6.42 14.29
N GLN A 67 -2.59 -6.84 15.20
CA GLN A 67 -2.32 -7.97 16.09
C GLN A 67 -2.08 -9.27 15.31
N ASN A 68 -2.82 -9.51 14.22
CA ASN A 68 -2.60 -10.68 13.37
C ASN A 68 -1.25 -10.63 12.66
N LEU A 69 -0.83 -9.47 12.18
CA LEU A 69 0.52 -9.30 11.61
C LEU A 69 1.62 -9.60 12.63
N VAL A 70 1.48 -9.13 13.88
CA VAL A 70 2.43 -9.43 14.96
C VAL A 70 2.43 -10.92 15.32
N LYS A 71 1.27 -11.56 15.40
CA LYS A 71 1.19 -13.01 15.65
C LYS A 71 1.85 -13.82 14.53
N TRP A 72 1.68 -13.40 13.28
CA TRP A 72 2.30 -14.06 12.14
C TRP A 72 3.80 -13.84 12.07
N SER A 73 4.31 -12.66 12.43
CA SER A 73 5.76 -12.43 12.50
C SER A 73 6.42 -13.33 13.55
N GLN A 74 5.78 -13.52 14.70
CA GLN A 74 6.27 -14.45 15.72
C GLN A 74 6.24 -15.91 15.26
N LYS A 75 5.23 -16.30 14.47
CA LYS A 75 5.03 -17.69 14.02
C LYS A 75 5.88 -18.07 12.81
N TYR A 76 5.96 -17.20 11.81
CA TYR A 76 6.60 -17.46 10.52
C TYR A 76 7.99 -16.83 10.41
N GLY A 77 8.39 -16.02 11.39
CA GLY A 77 9.68 -15.39 11.46
C GLY A 77 9.74 -14.04 10.76
N ASP A 78 10.95 -13.65 10.39
CA ASP A 78 11.27 -12.28 10.02
C ASP A 78 10.78 -11.87 8.63
N ILE A 79 10.49 -12.86 7.79
CA ILE A 79 9.94 -12.69 6.44
C ILE A 79 8.81 -13.67 6.30
N PHE A 80 7.61 -13.16 6.02
CA PHE A 80 6.47 -13.99 5.64
C PHE A 80 5.65 -13.27 4.58
N LEU A 81 4.81 -14.00 3.88
CA LEU A 81 3.85 -13.41 2.96
C LEU A 81 2.42 -13.70 3.41
N ILE A 82 1.51 -12.84 2.99
CA ILE A 82 0.06 -13.12 3.00
C ILE A 82 -0.48 -12.90 1.59
N TRP A 83 -1.53 -13.63 1.25
CA TRP A 83 -2.26 -13.44 0.01
C TRP A 83 -3.48 -12.58 0.26
N VAL A 84 -3.71 -11.55 -0.55
CA VAL A 84 -4.99 -10.84 -0.60
C VAL A 84 -5.51 -11.00 -2.02
N GLY A 85 -6.53 -11.82 -2.17
CA GLY A 85 -6.92 -12.31 -3.48
C GLY A 85 -5.80 -13.13 -4.13
N LEU A 86 -5.45 -12.79 -5.36
CA LEU A 86 -4.33 -13.39 -6.11
C LEU A 86 -3.00 -12.63 -5.93
N ARG A 87 -2.93 -11.65 -5.03
CA ARG A 87 -1.76 -10.80 -4.86
C ARG A 87 -1.04 -11.10 -3.54
N PRO A 88 0.28 -11.38 -3.58
CA PRO A 88 1.04 -11.59 -2.36
C PRO A 88 1.57 -10.27 -1.81
N PHE A 89 1.59 -10.17 -0.49
CA PHE A 89 2.20 -9.09 0.28
C PHE A 89 3.27 -9.69 1.16
N ILE A 90 4.53 -9.32 0.92
CA ILE A 90 5.68 -9.79 1.71
C ILE A 90 5.91 -8.78 2.84
N PHE A 91 5.91 -9.28 4.07
CA PHE A 91 6.20 -8.54 5.27
C PHE A 91 7.63 -8.81 5.71
N LEU A 92 8.36 -7.74 6.02
CA LEU A 92 9.75 -7.76 6.46
C LEU A 92 9.83 -7.15 7.86
N TYR A 93 10.31 -7.91 8.84
CA TYR A 93 10.40 -7.48 10.25
C TYR A 93 11.82 -7.22 10.72
N LYS A 94 12.83 -7.81 10.07
CA LYS A 94 14.24 -7.60 10.42
C LYS A 94 14.90 -6.49 9.63
N VAL A 95 15.75 -5.73 10.31
CA VAL A 95 16.49 -4.60 9.74
C VAL A 95 17.35 -5.06 8.56
N GLU A 96 17.95 -6.25 8.63
CA GLU A 96 18.80 -6.82 7.58
C GLU A 96 18.04 -7.04 6.26
N ALA A 97 16.73 -7.31 6.34
CA ALA A 97 15.87 -7.49 5.17
C ALA A 97 15.25 -6.15 4.70
N VAL A 98 14.91 -5.26 5.63
CA VAL A 98 14.28 -3.97 5.33
C VAL A 98 15.28 -2.96 4.74
N GLN A 99 16.49 -2.90 5.28
CA GLN A 99 17.49 -1.88 4.94
C GLN A 99 17.82 -1.87 3.44
N PRO A 100 18.17 -2.99 2.78
CA PRO A 100 18.51 -2.98 1.36
C PRO A 100 17.39 -2.45 0.47
N LEU A 101 16.13 -2.68 0.85
CA LEU A 101 14.96 -2.19 0.12
C LEU A 101 14.79 -0.68 0.31
N LEU A 102 14.83 -0.20 1.55
CA LEU A 102 14.61 1.23 1.86
C LEU A 102 15.78 2.12 1.46
N SER A 103 17.01 1.60 1.38
CA SER A 103 18.18 2.34 0.90
C SER A 103 18.33 2.30 -0.62
N SER A 104 17.52 1.50 -1.33
CA SER A 104 17.61 1.38 -2.79
C SER A 104 17.12 2.65 -3.48
N SER A 105 17.90 3.15 -4.44
CA SER A 105 17.45 4.17 -5.39
C SER A 105 16.71 3.59 -6.60
N VAL A 106 16.69 2.26 -6.73
CA VAL A 106 16.10 1.55 -7.87
C VAL A 106 14.69 1.06 -7.54
N HIS A 107 14.47 0.52 -6.33
CA HIS A 107 13.19 -0.06 -5.92
C HIS A 107 12.31 0.95 -5.15
N ILE A 108 12.04 2.10 -5.76
CA ILE A 108 11.32 3.22 -5.12
C ILE A 108 9.86 3.37 -5.55
N ASP A 109 9.41 2.52 -6.47
CA ASP A 109 8.07 2.56 -7.05
C ASP A 109 6.98 2.29 -6.00
N LYS A 110 5.90 3.07 -6.07
CA LYS A 110 4.71 2.85 -5.27
C LYS A 110 3.97 1.61 -5.71
N SER A 111 3.41 0.91 -4.73
CA SER A 111 2.56 -0.24 -4.96
C SER A 111 1.22 0.19 -5.60
N LEU A 112 0.50 -0.74 -6.23
CA LEU A 112 -0.77 -0.42 -6.91
C LEU A 112 -1.84 0.14 -5.96
N GLU A 113 -1.71 -0.08 -4.65
CA GLU A 113 -2.59 0.50 -3.62
C GLU A 113 -2.59 2.02 -3.66
N TYR A 114 -1.49 2.65 -4.09
CA TYR A 114 -1.42 4.11 -4.25
C TYR A 114 -2.27 4.62 -5.41
N GLU A 115 -2.66 3.77 -6.37
CA GLU A 115 -3.60 4.16 -7.44
C GLU A 115 -4.96 4.58 -6.87
N TYR A 116 -5.40 3.95 -5.77
CA TYR A 116 -6.64 4.31 -5.08
C TYR A 116 -6.60 5.72 -4.46
N LEU A 117 -5.41 6.26 -4.22
CA LEU A 117 -5.24 7.61 -3.68
C LEU A 117 -5.20 8.69 -4.77
N LYS A 118 -4.93 8.33 -6.02
CA LYS A 118 -4.77 9.31 -7.12
C LYS A 118 -6.03 10.13 -7.43
N PRO A 119 -7.28 9.59 -7.37
CA PRO A 119 -8.47 10.41 -7.59
C PRO A 119 -8.59 11.58 -6.60
N TRP A 120 -8.10 11.40 -5.37
CA TRP A 120 -8.11 12.42 -4.33
C TRP A 120 -6.87 13.31 -4.34
N LEU A 121 -5.67 12.70 -4.31
CA LEU A 121 -4.39 13.41 -4.13
C LEU A 121 -3.67 13.74 -5.44
N GLY A 122 -4.22 13.33 -6.58
CA GLY A 122 -3.57 13.41 -7.88
C GLY A 122 -2.24 12.65 -7.90
N THR A 123 -1.29 13.13 -8.71
CA THR A 123 0.04 12.53 -8.87
C THR A 123 1.11 13.30 -8.10
N GLY A 124 0.83 13.60 -6.83
CA GLY A 124 1.63 14.33 -5.83
C GLY A 124 2.95 13.66 -5.40
N LEU A 125 3.62 14.22 -4.37
CA LEU A 125 4.84 13.63 -3.79
C LEU A 125 4.61 12.21 -3.24
N VAL A 126 3.42 11.94 -2.70
CA VAL A 126 3.07 10.64 -2.09
C VAL A 126 2.79 9.56 -3.14
N THR A 127 2.22 9.93 -4.28
CA THR A 127 1.66 9.00 -5.28
C THR A 127 2.46 8.93 -6.60
N SER A 128 3.48 9.77 -6.78
CA SER A 128 4.36 9.74 -7.97
C SER A 128 5.59 8.85 -7.78
N ASN A 129 6.14 8.39 -8.91
CA ASN A 129 7.35 7.57 -9.03
C ASN A 129 8.41 8.27 -9.91
N GLY A 130 9.63 7.73 -9.91
CA GLY A 130 10.72 8.10 -10.82
C GLY A 130 11.07 9.59 -10.84
N GLU A 131 11.41 10.10 -12.02
CA GLU A 131 11.80 11.51 -12.24
C GLU A 131 10.79 12.52 -11.69
N LYS A 132 9.49 12.24 -11.86
CA LYS A 132 8.42 13.12 -11.37
C LYS A 132 8.46 13.25 -9.85
N TRP A 133 8.71 12.15 -9.15
CA TRP A 133 8.88 12.13 -7.70
C TRP A 133 10.16 12.84 -7.28
N HIS A 134 11.29 12.56 -7.94
CA HIS A 134 12.59 13.16 -7.64
C HIS A 134 12.55 14.68 -7.76
N PHE A 135 12.00 15.20 -8.87
CA PHE A 135 11.85 16.63 -9.10
C PHE A 135 11.04 17.30 -7.98
N ARG A 136 9.87 16.73 -7.64
CA ARG A 136 8.99 17.29 -6.61
C ARG A 136 9.60 17.21 -5.22
N ARG A 137 10.28 16.11 -4.90
CA ARG A 137 11.00 15.97 -3.62
C ARG A 137 12.10 17.01 -3.50
N LYS A 138 12.90 17.21 -4.55
CA LYS A 138 13.94 18.23 -4.59
C LYS A 138 13.37 19.64 -4.41
N LEU A 139 12.24 19.92 -5.04
CA LEU A 139 11.56 21.22 -4.93
C LEU A 139 11.01 21.49 -3.52
N LEU A 140 10.44 20.48 -2.85
CA LEU A 140 9.75 20.64 -1.55
C LEU A 140 10.65 20.47 -0.33
N THR A 141 11.77 19.76 -0.44
CA THR A 141 12.68 19.51 0.70
C THR A 141 13.16 20.78 1.42
N PRO A 142 13.47 21.90 0.73
CA PRO A 142 13.86 23.15 1.40
C PRO A 142 12.79 23.71 2.37
N SER A 143 11.51 23.46 2.11
CA SER A 143 10.40 23.86 3.01
C SER A 143 10.38 23.07 4.33
N PHE A 144 11.21 22.05 4.48
CA PHE A 144 11.37 21.29 5.72
C PHE A 144 12.77 21.47 6.31
N HIS A 145 13.50 22.50 5.90
CA HIS A 145 14.81 22.81 6.45
C HIS A 145 14.68 23.35 7.88
N ASN A 146 15.59 22.95 8.78
CA ASN A 146 15.53 23.27 10.22
C ASN A 146 15.47 24.77 10.52
N SER A 147 15.98 25.63 9.63
CA SER A 147 15.90 27.08 9.77
C SER A 147 14.46 27.63 9.77
N LEU A 148 13.50 26.88 9.24
CA LEU A 148 12.08 27.26 9.24
C LEU A 148 11.33 26.76 10.49
N LEU A 149 11.97 25.93 11.32
CA LEU A 149 11.35 25.33 12.49
C LEU A 149 10.86 26.39 13.48
N GLU A 150 11.62 27.48 13.68
CA GLU A 150 11.23 28.57 14.57
C GLU A 150 9.92 29.24 14.13
N ILE A 151 9.71 29.38 12.82
CA ILE A 151 8.48 29.93 12.23
C ILE A 151 7.32 28.96 12.49
N TYR A 152 7.55 27.67 12.27
CA TYR A 152 6.54 26.63 12.49
C TYR A 152 6.15 26.49 13.95
N LEU A 153 7.11 26.61 14.87
CA LEU A 153 6.89 26.48 16.31
C LEU A 153 5.96 27.57 16.85
N LYS A 154 5.98 28.78 16.27
CA LYS A 154 5.03 29.84 16.66
C LYS A 154 3.59 29.39 16.41
N ASN A 155 3.28 28.94 15.20
CA ASN A 155 1.93 28.45 14.85
C ASN A 155 1.55 27.21 15.68
N VAL A 156 2.49 26.26 15.83
CA VAL A 156 2.28 25.07 16.68
C VAL A 156 1.92 25.47 18.11
N LYS A 157 2.59 26.47 18.68
CA LYS A 157 2.31 26.95 20.05
C LYS A 157 0.91 27.57 20.16
N GLU A 158 0.53 28.40 19.20
CA GLU A 158 -0.79 29.04 19.17
C GLU A 158 -1.91 27.99 19.11
N GLU A 159 -1.84 27.06 18.16
CA GLU A 159 -2.85 25.98 18.01
C GLU A 159 -2.81 24.98 19.18
N THR A 160 -1.64 24.75 19.78
CA THR A 160 -1.54 23.91 20.98
C THR A 160 -2.25 24.55 22.18
N ASN A 161 -2.21 25.89 22.33
CA ASN A 161 -2.97 26.57 23.38
C ASN A 161 -4.48 26.41 23.17
N VAL A 162 -4.95 26.46 21.92
CA VAL A 162 -6.35 26.18 21.59
C VAL A 162 -6.71 24.74 21.97
N LEU A 163 -5.87 23.76 21.61
CA LEU A 163 -6.05 22.36 22.00
C LEU A 163 -6.14 22.21 23.52
N ILE A 164 -5.20 22.80 24.28
CA ILE A 164 -5.20 22.76 25.75
C ILE A 164 -6.51 23.33 26.30
N SER A 165 -6.97 24.47 25.81
CA SER A 165 -8.22 25.09 26.26
C SER A 165 -9.45 24.20 26.00
N CYS A 166 -9.42 23.41 24.92
CA CYS A 166 -10.47 22.44 24.62
C CYS A 166 -10.41 21.25 25.59
N LEU A 167 -9.21 20.71 25.84
CA LEU A 167 -9.01 19.56 26.73
C LEU A 167 -9.32 19.90 28.19
N GLN A 168 -9.08 21.14 28.63
CA GLN A 168 -9.43 21.60 29.98
C GLN A 168 -10.93 21.45 30.30
N LYS A 169 -11.81 21.55 29.29
CA LYS A 169 -13.25 21.37 29.46
C LYS A 169 -13.65 19.91 29.74
N GLU A 170 -12.79 18.97 29.38
CA GLU A 170 -12.98 17.54 29.60
C GLU A 170 -12.26 17.04 30.87
N ALA A 171 -11.63 17.94 31.63
CA ALA A 171 -10.89 17.58 32.83
C ALA A 171 -11.79 16.84 33.85
N GLY A 172 -11.27 15.75 34.41
CA GLY A 172 -11.98 14.90 35.36
C GLY A 172 -12.96 13.90 34.74
N LYS A 173 -13.00 13.76 33.40
CA LYS A 173 -13.84 12.80 32.69
C LYS A 173 -13.00 11.87 31.80
N TRP A 174 -13.55 10.71 31.48
CA TRP A 174 -13.04 9.86 30.41
C TRP A 174 -13.58 10.36 29.08
N PHE A 175 -12.70 10.59 28.11
CA PHE A 175 -13.07 11.05 26.76
C PHE A 175 -12.08 10.53 25.71
N ASP A 176 -12.50 10.53 24.45
CA ASP A 176 -11.63 10.20 23.31
C ASP A 176 -10.86 11.44 22.84
N VAL A 177 -9.54 11.38 22.88
CA VAL A 177 -8.65 12.49 22.46
C VAL A 177 -8.45 12.55 20.94
N VAL A 178 -8.71 11.47 20.21
CA VAL A 178 -8.40 11.36 18.77
C VAL A 178 -9.05 12.48 17.95
N PRO A 179 -10.33 12.87 18.15
CA PRO A 179 -10.94 13.98 17.42
C PRO A 179 -10.26 15.33 17.70
N TYR A 180 -9.81 15.57 18.93
CA TYR A 180 -9.11 16.81 19.32
C TYR A 180 -7.73 16.86 18.67
N ALA A 181 -6.96 15.77 18.73
CA ALA A 181 -5.65 15.65 18.10
C ALA A 181 -5.71 15.82 16.58
N LYS A 182 -6.72 15.20 15.92
CA LYS A 182 -6.94 15.34 14.47
C LYS A 182 -7.20 16.80 14.07
N ARG A 183 -8.08 17.49 14.79
CA ARG A 183 -8.38 18.92 14.52
C ARG A 183 -7.15 19.79 14.74
N ALA A 184 -6.50 19.68 15.89
CA ALA A 184 -5.29 20.45 16.19
C ALA A 184 -4.18 20.21 15.16
N THR A 185 -3.97 18.97 14.71
CA THR A 185 -2.99 18.67 13.66
C THR A 185 -3.35 19.35 12.34
N LEU A 186 -4.63 19.35 11.97
CA LEU A 186 -5.10 20.03 10.75
C LEU A 186 -4.93 21.55 10.85
N ASP A 187 -5.29 22.14 11.99
CA ASP A 187 -5.14 23.58 12.23
C ASP A 187 -3.66 24.00 12.21
N ILE A 188 -2.77 23.17 12.78
CA ILE A 188 -1.32 23.39 12.70
C ILE A 188 -0.82 23.37 11.25
N ILE A 189 -1.24 22.39 10.45
CA ILE A 189 -0.79 22.24 9.05
C ILE A 189 -1.36 23.37 8.19
N CYS A 190 -2.64 23.70 8.34
CA CYS A 190 -3.33 24.71 7.53
C CYS A 190 -3.00 26.15 7.97
N GLY A 191 -2.73 26.37 9.25
CA GLY A 191 -2.32 27.67 9.79
C GLY A 191 -0.96 28.12 9.26
N GLN A 192 -0.07 27.19 8.93
CA GLN A 192 1.23 27.49 8.30
C GLN A 192 1.13 27.98 6.85
N LEU A 193 -0.02 27.80 6.19
CA LEU A 193 -0.23 28.16 4.79
C LEU A 193 -0.90 29.53 4.60
N LYS A 194 -1.17 30.26 5.70
CA LYS A 194 -1.71 31.63 5.69
C LYS A 194 -0.57 32.63 5.77
#